data_AF-A0A1Q5QA31-F1
#
_entry.id   AF-A0A1Q5QA31-F1
#
_cell.length_a   1.000
_cell.length_b   1.000
_cell.length_c   1.000
_cell.angle_alpha   90.00
_cell.angle_beta   90.00
_cell.angle_gamma   90.00
#
_symmetry.space_group_name_H-M   'P 1'
#
loop_
_entity.id
_entity.type
_entity.pdbx_description
1 polymer ?
#
loop_
_entity_poly.entity_id
_entity_poly.type
_entity_poly.pdbx_seq_one_letter_code
_entity_poly.pdbx_strand_id
1 'polypeptide(L)'
;MQSNHGKLASTLTLTWQFREELRFLVLQPESSSLSRHRGLAHRCLRNQHSEAAPKSTSAISHLSRIRRPKTAEQTARMSQRHALSDDQVAGELRKMTAFIKQEALEKSKEIHIKADEEFAIEKSKLVRQETAAIDTLYEKKFKQAAMSQQITRSTLSNRTRLRVLSARQELLDELFQRARDEVATSTEDAGKYQTILAGLILEGLYYLNEDKVSVQARKKDNDIVKKAIEDAQTEFKSKVGRDVTIDIDEEDPLPEGSAGGVSIIGGGGKIDINNTFEERLRLLEIDALPAVRETLFGKNANRKFYD
;
A
#
# COMPACT_ATOMS: atom_id res chain seq x y z
N MET A 1 53.26 18.93 -13.06
CA MET A 1 52.71 19.83 -12.04
C MET A 1 51.63 20.70 -12.68
N GLN A 2 50.45 20.71 -12.05
CA GLN A 2 49.38 21.73 -12.12
C GLN A 2 48.83 22.15 -13.49
N SER A 3 47.64 21.65 -13.84
CA SER A 3 46.40 22.47 -13.86
C SER A 3 45.18 21.59 -14.19
N ASN A 4 44.39 21.22 -13.17
CA ASN A 4 43.02 20.71 -13.36
C ASN A 4 42.18 20.91 -12.09
N HIS A 5 42.23 22.11 -11.52
CA HIS A 5 41.37 22.54 -10.42
C HIS A 5 40.51 23.72 -10.87
N GLY A 6 39.39 23.41 -11.52
CA GLY A 6 38.43 24.45 -11.93
C GLY A 6 37.00 23.96 -12.18
N LYS A 7 36.69 22.68 -11.98
CA LYS A 7 35.35 22.12 -12.29
C LYS A 7 34.65 21.37 -11.14
N LEU A 8 35.15 21.49 -9.91
CA LEU A 8 34.57 20.79 -8.74
C LEU A 8 33.98 21.71 -7.67
N ALA A 9 33.96 23.03 -7.89
CA ALA A 9 33.46 23.99 -6.91
C ALA A 9 31.99 24.44 -7.13
N SER A 10 31.31 24.00 -8.19
CA SER A 10 29.91 24.40 -8.48
C SER A 10 28.87 23.33 -8.17
N THR A 11 29.27 22.17 -7.64
CA THR A 11 28.37 21.03 -7.36
C THR A 11 28.13 20.77 -5.87
N LEU A 12 28.65 21.62 -4.97
CA LEU A 12 28.57 21.41 -3.51
C LEU A 12 27.80 22.49 -2.74
N THR A 13 27.20 23.48 -3.42
CA THR A 13 26.38 24.54 -2.80
C THR A 13 24.87 24.34 -2.94
N LEU A 14 24.40 23.23 -3.51
CA LEU A 14 22.97 22.95 -3.72
C LEU A 14 22.38 21.86 -2.80
N THR A 15 23.16 21.32 -1.86
CA THR A 15 22.72 20.25 -0.94
C THR A 15 22.47 20.72 0.50
N TRP A 16 22.55 22.03 0.77
CA TRP A 16 22.41 22.59 2.12
C TRP A 16 21.16 23.45 2.36
N GLN A 17 20.26 23.59 1.38
CA GLN A 17 19.09 24.46 1.48
C GLN A 17 17.75 23.75 1.25
N PHE A 18 17.66 22.50 1.73
CA PHE A 18 16.42 21.71 1.65
C PHE A 18 16.10 20.92 2.93
N ARG A 19 16.78 21.25 4.04
CA ARG A 19 16.72 20.51 5.31
C ARG A 19 16.13 21.33 6.47
N GLU A 20 15.16 22.20 6.18
CA GLU A 20 14.52 23.01 7.24
C GLU A 20 12.99 23.19 7.12
N GLU A 21 12.29 22.54 6.18
CA GLU A 21 10.82 22.71 6.02
C GLU A 21 9.94 21.52 6.48
N LEU A 22 10.52 20.43 7.02
CA LEU A 22 9.75 19.24 7.43
C LEU A 22 9.37 19.24 8.93
N ARG A 23 8.94 20.38 9.47
CA ARG A 23 8.49 20.49 10.86
C ARG A 23 7.23 21.32 11.06
N PHE A 24 6.21 21.15 10.23
CA PHE A 24 4.85 21.59 10.57
C PHE A 24 3.81 20.63 9.96
N LEU A 25 2.73 20.37 10.71
CA LEU A 25 1.61 19.44 10.48
C LEU A 25 1.78 17.98 10.91
N VAL A 26 1.76 17.75 12.22
CA VAL A 26 1.05 16.63 12.86
C VAL A 26 0.35 17.18 14.10
N LEU A 27 -0.96 16.93 14.24
CA LEU A 27 -1.93 17.16 15.36
C LEU A 27 -3.23 17.76 14.74
N GLN A 28 -4.48 17.25 14.85
CA GLN A 28 -5.15 16.15 15.54
C GLN A 28 -6.48 15.77 14.74
N PRO A 29 -7.65 15.36 15.32
CA PRO A 29 -8.14 13.99 15.42
C PRO A 29 -9.59 13.78 14.89
N GLU A 30 -10.15 12.60 15.21
CA GLU A 30 -11.46 12.00 14.90
C GLU A 30 -12.73 12.88 15.00
N SER A 31 -13.74 12.59 14.15
CA SER A 31 -15.15 12.51 14.58
C SER A 31 -16.05 11.72 13.62
N SER A 32 -16.79 10.81 14.23
CA SER A 32 -17.95 9.98 13.85
C SER A 32 -19.05 10.58 12.96
N SER A 33 -19.69 9.74 12.14
CA SER A 33 -21.10 9.30 12.34
C SER A 33 -21.68 8.49 11.16
N LEU A 34 -22.46 7.46 11.52
CA LEU A 34 -23.24 6.58 10.67
C LEU A 34 -24.43 7.30 10.02
N SER A 35 -24.83 6.87 8.81
CA SER A 35 -26.22 6.46 8.56
C SER A 35 -26.33 5.52 7.36
N ARG A 36 -27.19 4.51 7.54
CA ARG A 36 -27.57 3.46 6.57
C ARG A 36 -28.62 4.03 5.60
N HIS A 37 -28.60 3.62 4.32
CA HIS A 37 -29.75 2.94 3.72
C HIS A 37 -29.51 2.35 2.32
N ARG A 38 -29.89 1.07 2.21
CA ARG A 38 -30.56 0.37 1.10
C ARG A 38 -29.81 0.22 -0.23
N GLY A 39 -29.37 -1.01 -0.45
CA GLY A 39 -29.18 -1.56 -1.79
C GLY A 39 -30.52 -1.83 -2.49
N LEU A 40 -30.45 -1.77 -3.82
CA LEU A 40 -31.32 -2.49 -4.75
C LEU A 40 -30.61 -2.49 -6.11
N ALA A 41 -30.09 -3.66 -6.46
CA ALA A 41 -29.67 -3.99 -7.81
C ALA A 41 -30.89 -4.47 -8.63
N HIS A 42 -30.73 -4.43 -9.95
CA HIS A 42 -31.64 -4.88 -11.03
C HIS A 42 -32.74 -3.92 -11.49
N ARG A 43 -32.47 -3.21 -12.59
CA ARG A 43 -33.24 -3.40 -13.83
C ARG A 43 -32.45 -2.88 -15.05
N CYS A 44 -32.08 -3.80 -15.93
CA CYS A 44 -31.64 -3.55 -17.30
C CYS A 44 -32.86 -3.59 -18.23
N LEU A 45 -32.95 -2.67 -19.19
CA LEU A 45 -33.61 -2.69 -20.51
C LEU A 45 -33.81 -1.21 -20.94
N ARG A 46 -33.12 -0.72 -21.97
CA ARG A 46 -33.38 -0.83 -23.43
C ARG A 46 -34.47 0.16 -23.91
N ASN A 47 -34.04 1.03 -24.84
CA ASN A 47 -34.80 1.94 -25.72
C ASN A 47 -35.52 3.11 -25.00
N GLN A 48 -35.66 4.33 -25.52
CA GLN A 48 -35.86 4.80 -26.89
C GLN A 48 -35.28 6.22 -27.07
N HIS A 49 -35.01 6.53 -28.34
CA HIS A 49 -34.75 7.86 -28.87
C HIS A 49 -35.95 8.81 -28.72
N SER A 50 -35.62 10.09 -28.50
CA SER A 50 -36.27 11.32 -28.99
C SER A 50 -37.80 11.41 -29.00
N GLU A 51 -38.35 12.27 -28.14
CA GLU A 51 -39.14 13.45 -28.53
C GLU A 51 -39.57 14.29 -27.32
N ALA A 52 -39.83 15.58 -27.59
CA ALA A 52 -40.56 16.60 -26.83
C ALA A 52 -39.74 17.75 -26.19
N ALA A 53 -40.05 18.95 -26.71
CA ALA A 53 -39.57 20.28 -26.32
C ALA A 53 -40.06 20.76 -24.93
N PRO A 54 -39.57 21.91 -24.43
CA PRO A 54 -40.47 23.09 -24.47
C PRO A 54 -39.81 24.46 -24.76
N LYS A 55 -40.61 25.23 -25.52
CA LYS A 55 -40.78 26.67 -25.67
C LYS A 55 -39.99 27.62 -24.73
N SER A 56 -39.27 28.55 -25.35
CA SER A 56 -39.52 30.00 -25.18
C SER A 56 -38.95 30.77 -26.39
N THR A 57 -39.83 31.30 -27.22
CA THR A 57 -39.47 32.21 -28.31
C THR A 57 -40.15 33.53 -27.99
N SER A 58 -39.36 34.56 -27.66
CA SER A 58 -39.84 35.93 -27.67
C SER A 58 -38.70 36.89 -27.98
N ALA A 59 -38.89 37.63 -29.08
CA ALA A 59 -38.30 38.93 -29.40
C ALA A 59 -36.78 38.90 -29.74
N ILE A 60 -36.24 39.53 -30.78
CA ILE A 60 -36.60 40.73 -31.52
C ILE A 60 -36.00 40.58 -32.93
N SER A 61 -36.83 40.55 -33.98
CA SER A 61 -36.38 40.79 -35.37
C SER A 61 -37.20 41.93 -35.97
N HIS A 62 -36.96 43.13 -35.46
CA HIS A 62 -37.27 44.34 -36.21
C HIS A 62 -36.12 44.56 -37.19
N LEU A 63 -36.36 44.39 -38.49
CA LEU A 63 -36.21 45.49 -39.45
C LEU A 63 -36.67 45.08 -40.86
N SER A 64 -37.70 45.81 -41.28
CA SER A 64 -38.01 46.22 -42.66
C SER A 64 -38.13 45.16 -43.76
N ARG A 65 -39.36 44.68 -43.92
CA ARG A 65 -39.95 44.32 -45.21
C ARG A 65 -39.87 45.53 -46.16
N ILE A 66 -38.95 45.51 -47.11
CA ILE A 66 -38.91 46.46 -48.24
C ILE A 66 -40.18 46.22 -49.08
N ARG A 67 -41.22 47.04 -48.87
CA ARG A 67 -42.35 47.14 -49.80
C ARG A 67 -41.82 47.84 -51.05
N ARG A 68 -41.82 47.15 -52.20
CA ARG A 68 -41.74 47.80 -53.51
C ARG A 68 -42.94 48.77 -53.64
N PRO A 69 -42.74 50.05 -53.95
CA PRO A 69 -43.85 50.92 -54.27
C PRO A 69 -44.45 50.48 -55.62
N LYS A 70 -45.78 50.39 -55.67
CA LYS A 70 -46.52 50.27 -56.92
C LYS A 70 -46.26 51.54 -57.73
N THR A 71 -45.81 51.38 -58.96
CA THR A 71 -45.81 52.45 -59.98
C THR A 71 -47.26 52.87 -60.24
N ALA A 72 -47.68 53.96 -59.60
CA ALA A 72 -48.84 54.73 -60.00
C ALA A 72 -48.33 55.85 -60.93
N GLU A 73 -48.69 55.71 -62.19
CA GLU A 73 -48.54 56.72 -63.22
C GLU A 73 -49.48 57.89 -62.89
N GLN A 74 -48.91 58.97 -62.36
CA GLN A 74 -49.55 60.29 -62.29
C GLN A 74 -48.51 61.33 -62.70
N THR A 75 -48.50 61.66 -63.99
CA THR A 75 -47.85 62.85 -64.52
C THR A 75 -48.63 64.09 -64.04
N ALA A 76 -48.32 64.55 -62.84
CA ALA A 76 -48.65 65.90 -62.41
C ALA A 76 -47.40 66.78 -62.66
N ARG A 77 -47.44 67.59 -63.72
CA ARG A 77 -46.54 68.75 -63.89
C ARG A 77 -46.85 69.74 -62.76
N MET A 78 -46.31 69.49 -61.59
CA MET A 78 -46.22 70.46 -60.51
C MET A 78 -45.00 71.34 -60.84
N SER A 79 -45.23 72.58 -61.29
CA SER A 79 -44.13 73.55 -61.40
C SER A 79 -43.66 73.86 -59.97
N GLN A 80 -42.70 73.08 -59.48
CA GLN A 80 -42.00 73.39 -58.25
C GLN A 80 -41.20 74.67 -58.51
N ARG A 81 -41.59 75.74 -57.81
CA ARG A 81 -40.74 76.93 -57.70
C ARG A 81 -39.51 76.53 -56.89
N HIS A 82 -38.47 76.08 -57.58
CA HIS A 82 -37.14 75.93 -57.01
C HIS A 82 -36.40 77.25 -57.18
N ALA A 83 -35.79 77.73 -56.10
CA ALA A 83 -34.93 78.92 -56.12
C ALA A 83 -33.56 78.64 -56.78
N LEU A 84 -33.33 77.39 -57.21
CA LEU A 84 -32.11 76.85 -57.80
C LEU A 84 -32.46 76.14 -59.11
N SER A 85 -31.53 76.07 -60.06
CA SER A 85 -31.74 75.37 -61.33
C SER A 85 -31.84 73.85 -61.12
N ASP A 86 -32.56 73.14 -62.00
CA ASP A 86 -32.73 71.68 -61.89
C ASP A 86 -31.39 70.91 -61.85
N ASP A 87 -30.34 71.43 -62.49
CA ASP A 87 -28.97 70.88 -62.42
C ASP A 87 -28.34 71.06 -61.02
N GLN A 88 -28.63 72.17 -60.33
CA GLN A 88 -28.18 72.40 -58.95
C GLN A 88 -28.89 71.44 -57.98
N VAL A 89 -30.19 71.21 -58.17
CA VAL A 89 -30.97 70.25 -57.37
C VAL A 89 -30.48 68.81 -57.59
N ALA A 90 -30.20 68.42 -58.83
CA ALA A 90 -29.59 67.12 -59.14
C ALA A 90 -28.19 66.96 -58.50
N GLY A 91 -27.40 68.05 -58.44
CA GLY A 91 -26.12 68.09 -57.75
C GLY A 91 -26.23 67.88 -56.24
N GLU A 92 -27.21 68.52 -55.58
CA GLU A 92 -27.46 68.35 -54.15
C GLU A 92 -27.96 66.94 -53.82
N LEU A 93 -28.87 66.37 -54.61
CA LEU A 93 -29.32 64.98 -54.43
C LEU A 93 -28.17 63.97 -54.60
N ARG A 94 -27.21 64.21 -55.50
CA ARG A 94 -25.99 63.40 -55.61
C ARG A 94 -25.11 63.52 -54.37
N LYS A 95 -24.97 64.72 -53.79
CA LYS A 95 -24.25 64.91 -52.52
C LYS A 95 -24.95 64.18 -51.37
N MET A 96 -26.27 64.28 -51.27
CA MET A 96 -27.05 63.57 -50.24
C MET A 96 -26.94 62.05 -50.39
N THR A 97 -27.03 61.51 -51.61
CA THR A 97 -26.87 60.07 -51.85
C THR A 97 -25.43 59.59 -51.59
N ALA A 98 -24.42 60.40 -51.90
CA ALA A 98 -23.03 60.10 -51.55
C ALA A 98 -22.81 60.11 -50.02
N PHE A 99 -23.41 61.07 -49.30
CA PHE A 99 -23.38 61.12 -47.85
C PHE A 99 -24.02 59.87 -47.23
N ILE A 100 -25.23 59.49 -47.67
CA ILE A 100 -25.92 58.28 -47.18
C ILE A 100 -25.08 57.02 -47.43
N LYS A 101 -24.43 56.92 -48.60
CA LYS A 101 -23.53 55.80 -48.91
C LYS A 101 -22.31 55.79 -48.00
N GLN A 102 -21.69 56.93 -47.77
CA GLN A 102 -20.52 57.04 -46.90
C GLN A 102 -20.86 56.68 -45.45
N GLU A 103 -21.97 57.20 -44.93
CA GLU A 103 -22.48 56.88 -43.60
C GLU A 103 -22.77 55.37 -43.46
N ALA A 104 -23.40 54.75 -44.47
CA ALA A 104 -23.63 53.31 -44.49
C ALA A 104 -22.32 52.51 -44.51
N LEU A 105 -21.31 52.96 -45.25
CA LEU A 105 -20.00 52.31 -45.31
C LEU A 105 -19.24 52.44 -43.98
N GLU A 106 -19.26 53.60 -43.34
CA GLU A 106 -18.64 53.81 -42.03
C GLU A 106 -19.32 52.97 -40.96
N LYS A 107 -20.66 52.91 -40.96
CA LYS A 107 -21.41 52.05 -40.05
C LYS A 107 -21.14 50.56 -40.30
N SER A 108 -21.01 50.14 -41.55
CA SER A 108 -20.61 48.76 -41.89
C SER A 108 -19.20 48.44 -41.37
N LYS A 109 -18.23 49.35 -41.56
CA LYS A 109 -16.87 49.19 -41.05
C LYS A 109 -16.84 49.13 -39.52
N GLU A 110 -17.60 49.97 -38.83
CA GLU A 110 -17.72 49.93 -37.38
C GLU A 110 -18.25 48.59 -36.89
N ILE A 111 -19.28 48.04 -37.55
CA ILE A 111 -19.83 46.71 -37.23
C ILE A 111 -18.76 45.63 -37.43
N HIS A 112 -17.98 45.69 -38.51
CA HIS A 112 -16.91 44.73 -38.76
C HIS A 112 -15.80 44.80 -37.70
N ILE A 113 -15.34 46.00 -37.34
CA ILE A 113 -14.32 46.18 -36.29
C ILE A 113 -14.82 45.63 -34.95
N LYS A 114 -16.07 45.93 -34.57
CA LYS A 114 -16.69 45.40 -33.35
C LYS A 114 -16.81 43.88 -33.39
N ALA A 115 -17.20 43.30 -34.52
CA ALA A 115 -17.31 41.86 -34.67
C ALA A 115 -15.94 41.17 -34.52
N ASP A 116 -14.87 41.75 -35.06
CA ASP A 116 -13.51 41.21 -34.92
C ASP A 116 -12.99 41.33 -33.48
N GLU A 117 -13.26 42.45 -32.81
CA GLU A 117 -12.95 42.65 -31.39
C GLU A 117 -13.69 41.63 -30.50
N GLU A 118 -15.00 41.47 -30.70
CA GLU A 118 -15.83 40.50 -29.97
C GLU A 118 -15.38 39.07 -30.24
N PHE A 119 -15.07 38.72 -31.50
CA PHE A 119 -14.54 37.41 -31.85
C PHE A 119 -13.22 37.11 -31.13
N ALA A 120 -12.30 38.06 -31.09
CA ALA A 120 -11.03 37.91 -30.40
C ALA A 120 -11.22 37.72 -28.89
N ILE A 121 -12.13 38.49 -28.28
CA ILE A 121 -12.45 38.39 -26.85
C ILE A 121 -13.07 37.03 -26.54
N GLU A 122 -14.13 36.62 -27.22
CA GLU A 122 -14.82 35.35 -26.95
C GLU A 122 -13.92 34.14 -27.24
N LYS A 123 -13.12 34.17 -28.32
CA LYS A 123 -12.12 33.14 -28.57
C LYS A 123 -11.13 33.03 -27.41
N SER A 124 -10.58 34.17 -26.95
CA SER A 124 -9.61 34.18 -25.86
C SER A 124 -10.22 33.67 -24.55
N LYS A 125 -11.48 34.00 -24.28
CA LYS A 125 -12.23 33.56 -23.11
C LYS A 125 -12.48 32.06 -23.12
N LEU A 126 -12.95 31.50 -24.24
CA LEU A 126 -13.14 30.06 -24.40
C LEU A 126 -11.82 29.30 -24.22
N VAL A 127 -10.74 29.75 -24.85
CA VAL A 127 -9.42 29.12 -24.70
C VAL A 127 -8.98 29.15 -23.25
N ARG A 128 -9.09 30.30 -22.55
CA ARG A 128 -8.71 30.41 -21.13
C ARG A 128 -9.53 29.51 -20.22
N GLN A 129 -10.83 29.39 -20.46
CA GLN A 129 -11.72 28.51 -19.70
C GLN A 129 -11.33 27.05 -19.86
N GLU A 130 -11.11 26.60 -21.09
CA GLU A 130 -10.72 25.22 -21.37
C GLU A 130 -9.30 24.92 -20.88
N THR A 131 -8.34 25.83 -21.02
CA THR A 131 -6.99 25.64 -20.46
C THR A 131 -7.03 25.51 -18.94
N ALA A 132 -7.81 26.34 -18.25
CA ALA A 132 -7.96 26.24 -16.81
C ALA A 132 -8.62 24.91 -16.39
N ALA A 133 -9.63 24.44 -17.14
CA ALA A 133 -10.24 23.14 -16.90
C ALA A 133 -9.21 22.00 -17.09
N ILE A 134 -8.41 22.05 -18.16
CA ILE A 134 -7.34 21.09 -18.44
C ILE A 134 -6.30 21.08 -17.31
N ASP A 135 -5.83 22.25 -16.87
CA ASP A 135 -4.83 22.39 -15.81
C ASP A 135 -5.32 21.74 -14.51
N THR A 136 -6.57 22.01 -14.10
CA THR A 136 -7.14 21.40 -12.89
C THR A 136 -7.25 19.86 -12.99
N LEU A 137 -7.53 19.32 -14.18
CA LEU A 137 -7.54 17.88 -14.40
C LEU A 137 -6.14 17.28 -14.35
N TYR A 138 -5.15 17.96 -14.93
CA TYR A 138 -3.75 17.52 -14.87
C TYR A 138 -3.19 17.57 -13.46
N GLU A 139 -3.51 18.61 -12.67
CA GLU A 139 -3.11 18.66 -11.26
C GLU A 139 -3.64 17.47 -10.46
N LYS A 140 -4.92 17.10 -10.66
CA LYS A 140 -5.51 15.93 -10.00
C LYS A 140 -4.80 14.64 -10.41
N LYS A 141 -4.58 14.44 -11.71
CA LYS A 141 -3.85 13.27 -12.24
C LYS A 141 -2.42 13.21 -11.70
N PHE A 142 -1.73 14.36 -11.64
CA PHE A 142 -0.37 14.45 -11.14
C PHE A 142 -0.29 14.10 -9.65
N LYS A 143 -1.19 14.66 -8.82
CA LYS A 143 -1.28 14.32 -7.39
C LYS A 143 -1.56 12.84 -7.18
N GLN A 144 -2.48 12.26 -7.96
CA GLN A 144 -2.81 10.83 -7.89
C GLN A 144 -1.61 9.95 -8.30
N ALA A 145 -0.90 10.32 -9.37
CA ALA A 145 0.30 9.60 -9.82
C ALA A 145 1.43 9.68 -8.79
N ALA A 146 1.68 10.86 -8.22
CA ALA A 146 2.67 11.05 -7.17
C ALA A 146 2.36 10.22 -5.92
N MET A 147 1.10 10.22 -5.48
CA MET A 147 0.64 9.38 -4.37
C MET A 147 0.79 7.89 -4.68
N SER A 148 0.41 7.44 -5.88
CA SER A 148 0.59 6.06 -6.33
C SER A 148 2.06 5.63 -6.34
N GLN A 149 2.96 6.51 -6.79
CA GLN A 149 4.40 6.27 -6.76
C GLN A 149 4.93 6.15 -5.32
N GLN A 150 4.45 7.00 -4.41
CA GLN A 150 4.82 6.95 -2.99
C GLN A 150 4.33 5.65 -2.32
N ILE A 151 3.09 5.24 -2.60
CA ILE A 151 2.54 3.95 -2.13
C ILE A 151 3.41 2.81 -2.66
N THR A 152 3.70 2.80 -3.97
CA THR A 152 4.53 1.76 -4.60
C THR A 152 5.92 1.69 -3.98
N ARG A 153 6.56 2.84 -3.73
CA ARG A 153 7.85 2.88 -3.05
C ARG A 153 7.77 2.29 -1.64
N SER A 154 6.73 2.64 -0.89
CA SER A 154 6.50 2.15 0.47
C SER A 154 6.25 0.64 0.50
N THR A 155 5.37 0.14 -0.38
CA THR A 155 5.04 -1.29 -0.47
C THR A 155 6.25 -2.12 -0.90
N LEU A 156 7.06 -1.63 -1.84
CA LEU A 156 8.31 -2.29 -2.24
C LEU A 156 9.31 -2.34 -1.08
N SER A 157 9.50 -1.25 -0.35
CA SER A 157 10.38 -1.22 0.83
C SER A 157 9.94 -2.24 1.88
N ASN A 158 8.64 -2.27 2.21
CA ASN A 158 8.12 -3.24 3.17
C ASN A 158 8.24 -4.69 2.66
N ARG A 159 7.98 -4.94 1.38
CA ARG A 159 8.15 -6.26 0.77
C ARG A 159 9.60 -6.74 0.86
N THR A 160 10.56 -5.87 0.58
CA THR A 160 11.99 -6.18 0.73
C THR A 160 12.34 -6.47 2.19
N ARG A 161 11.83 -5.67 3.12
CA ARG A 161 12.03 -5.91 4.56
C ARG A 161 11.49 -7.29 4.99
N LEU A 162 10.28 -7.64 4.57
CA LEU A 162 9.69 -8.95 4.88
C LEU A 162 10.49 -10.11 4.27
N ARG A 163 10.99 -9.96 3.04
CA ARG A 163 11.87 -10.96 2.41
C ARG A 163 13.17 -11.18 3.18
N VAL A 164 13.78 -10.10 3.69
CA VAL A 164 14.99 -10.23 4.51
C VAL A 164 14.68 -10.92 5.84
N LEU A 165 13.53 -10.59 6.46
CA LEU A 165 13.12 -11.25 7.69
C LEU A 165 12.78 -12.73 7.49
N SER A 166 12.11 -13.09 6.39
CA SER A 166 11.81 -14.50 6.09
C SER A 166 13.08 -15.28 5.82
N ALA A 167 13.99 -14.77 4.99
CA ALA A 167 15.28 -15.43 4.72
C ALA A 167 16.13 -15.62 5.99
N ARG A 168 16.09 -14.66 6.93
CA ARG A 168 16.75 -14.82 8.24
C ARG A 168 16.13 -15.93 9.08
N GLN A 169 14.80 -16.06 9.05
CA GLN A 169 14.11 -17.11 9.79
C GLN A 169 14.37 -18.48 9.15
N GLU A 170 14.31 -18.59 7.82
CA GLU A 170 14.63 -19.80 7.07
C GLU A 170 16.04 -20.32 7.41
N LEU A 171 17.04 -19.44 7.50
CA LEU A 171 18.40 -19.82 7.91
C LEU A 171 18.48 -20.37 9.34
N LEU A 172 17.68 -19.81 10.27
CA LEU A 172 17.61 -20.31 11.65
C LEU A 172 16.90 -21.67 11.69
N ASP A 173 15.79 -21.81 10.97
CA ASP A 173 15.02 -23.05 10.90
C ASP A 173 15.88 -24.18 10.30
N GLU A 174 16.64 -23.90 9.24
CA GLU A 174 17.61 -24.83 8.66
C GLU A 174 18.72 -25.22 9.64
N LEU A 175 19.23 -24.26 10.44
CA LEU A 175 20.26 -24.54 11.45
C LEU A 175 19.73 -25.48 12.54
N PHE A 176 18.55 -25.19 13.09
CA PHE A 176 17.93 -26.06 14.10
C PHE A 176 17.47 -27.40 13.53
N GLN A 177 17.14 -27.46 12.24
CA GLN A 177 16.89 -28.74 11.57
C GLN A 177 18.17 -29.58 11.49
N ARG A 178 19.31 -28.99 11.10
CA ARG A 178 20.59 -29.70 11.10
C ARG A 178 21.00 -30.17 12.50
N ALA A 179 20.75 -29.35 13.53
CA ALA A 179 21.00 -29.74 14.91
C ALA A 179 20.11 -30.95 15.33
N ARG A 180 18.84 -30.98 14.91
CA ARG A 180 17.95 -32.15 15.11
C ARG A 180 18.50 -33.41 14.44
N ASP A 181 18.97 -33.27 13.20
CA ASP A 181 19.53 -34.39 12.44
C ASP A 181 20.82 -34.92 13.10
N GLU A 182 21.70 -34.04 13.58
CA GLU A 182 22.93 -34.42 14.32
C GLU A 182 22.62 -35.11 15.66
N VAL A 183 21.59 -34.65 16.39
CA VAL A 183 21.14 -35.30 17.62
C VAL A 183 20.62 -36.70 17.34
N ALA A 184 19.93 -36.92 16.22
CA ALA A 184 19.50 -38.26 15.81
C ALA A 184 20.70 -39.18 15.56
N THR A 185 21.77 -38.72 14.90
CA THR A 185 23.00 -39.51 14.71
C THR A 185 23.67 -39.88 16.03
N SER A 186 23.59 -39.03 17.06
CA SER A 186 24.20 -39.32 18.37
C SER A 186 23.60 -40.53 19.10
N THR A 187 22.43 -41.00 18.66
CA THR A 187 21.74 -42.18 19.22
C THR A 187 22.24 -43.51 18.66
N GLU A 188 23.05 -43.50 17.60
CA GLU A 188 23.64 -44.71 17.01
C GLU A 188 24.70 -45.35 17.92
N ASP A 189 25.39 -44.54 18.73
CA ASP A 189 26.41 -44.99 19.67
C ASP A 189 25.77 -45.56 20.96
N ALA A 190 25.44 -46.85 20.96
CA ALA A 190 24.73 -47.52 22.07
C ALA A 190 25.34 -47.30 23.47
N GLY A 191 26.67 -47.27 23.59
CA GLY A 191 27.35 -47.06 24.88
C GLY A 191 27.19 -45.65 25.44
N LYS A 192 27.32 -44.62 24.59
CA LYS A 192 27.09 -43.23 25.00
C LYS A 192 25.61 -42.98 25.26
N TYR A 193 24.75 -43.55 24.43
CA TYR A 193 23.31 -43.41 24.55
C TYR A 193 22.80 -43.99 25.87
N GLN A 194 23.31 -45.15 26.32
CA GLN A 194 22.96 -45.71 27.63
C GLN A 194 23.27 -44.73 28.78
N THR A 195 24.47 -44.13 28.80
CA THR A 195 24.86 -43.16 29.83
C THR A 195 23.96 -41.92 29.81
N ILE A 196 23.60 -41.44 28.62
CA ILE A 196 22.70 -40.29 28.45
C ILE A 196 21.30 -40.64 28.97
N LEU A 197 20.76 -41.79 28.60
CA LEU A 197 19.44 -42.26 29.07
C LEU A 197 19.40 -42.41 30.59
N ALA A 198 20.45 -42.97 31.21
CA ALA A 198 20.53 -43.09 32.67
C ALA A 198 20.45 -41.70 33.33
N GLY A 199 21.15 -40.70 32.78
CA GLY A 199 21.08 -39.31 33.24
C GLY A 199 19.70 -38.67 33.06
N LEU A 200 19.04 -38.90 31.91
CA LEU A 200 17.69 -38.37 31.63
C LEU A 200 16.62 -38.96 32.56
N ILE A 201 16.72 -40.26 32.85
CA ILE A 201 15.84 -40.93 33.82
C ILE A 201 16.07 -40.35 35.21
N LEU A 202 17.33 -40.28 35.64
CA LEU A 202 17.71 -39.76 36.95
C LEU A 202 17.26 -38.31 37.17
N GLU A 203 17.38 -37.44 36.16
CA GLU A 203 16.86 -36.07 36.23
C GLU A 203 15.36 -36.03 36.47
N GLY A 204 14.58 -36.83 35.72
CA GLY A 204 13.13 -36.92 35.93
C GLY A 204 12.74 -37.48 37.30
N LEU A 205 13.51 -38.45 37.82
CA LEU A 205 13.32 -38.97 39.18
C LEU A 205 13.51 -37.89 40.25
N TYR A 206 14.48 -36.99 40.08
CA TYR A 206 14.65 -35.86 41.02
C TYR A 206 13.52 -34.84 40.95
N TYR A 207 12.93 -34.62 39.77
CA TYR A 207 11.79 -33.72 39.63
C TYR A 207 10.49 -34.31 40.21
N LEU A 208 10.23 -35.60 40.01
CA LEU A 208 9.03 -36.26 40.54
C LEU A 208 9.15 -36.55 42.04
N ASN A 209 10.29 -37.06 42.49
CA ASN A 209 10.55 -37.44 43.89
C ASN A 209 9.44 -38.34 44.50
N GLU A 210 9.00 -39.33 43.72
CA GLU A 210 7.98 -40.32 44.10
C GLU A 210 8.56 -41.74 44.16
N ASP A 211 7.92 -42.62 44.93
CA ASP A 211 8.39 -44.00 45.13
C ASP A 211 8.07 -44.92 43.93
N LYS A 212 7.09 -44.55 43.10
CA LYS A 212 6.65 -45.33 41.93
C LYS A 212 6.54 -44.43 40.71
N VAL A 213 7.24 -44.79 39.64
CA VAL A 213 7.32 -44.01 38.42
C VAL A 213 7.21 -44.95 37.22
N SER A 214 6.46 -44.56 36.19
CA SER A 214 6.43 -45.28 34.91
C SER A 214 7.23 -44.55 33.84
N VAL A 215 7.99 -45.29 33.03
CA VAL A 215 8.84 -44.74 31.97
C VAL A 215 8.33 -45.24 30.62
N GLN A 216 8.07 -44.29 29.72
CA GLN A 216 7.75 -44.54 28.33
C GLN A 216 9.00 -44.29 27.48
N ALA A 217 9.31 -45.28 26.64
CA ALA A 217 10.44 -45.24 25.73
C ALA A 217 10.01 -45.70 24.34
N ARG A 218 10.92 -45.56 23.37
CA ARG A 218 10.75 -46.17 22.06
C ARG A 218 10.96 -47.69 22.15
N LYS A 219 10.17 -48.45 21.40
CA LYS A 219 10.29 -49.93 21.30
C LYS A 219 11.71 -50.46 21.02
N LYS A 220 12.48 -49.76 20.16
CA LYS A 220 13.87 -50.10 19.82
C LYS A 220 14.85 -49.92 20.98
N ASP A 221 14.53 -49.04 21.93
CA ASP A 221 15.43 -48.61 23.00
C ASP A 221 15.14 -49.34 24.32
N ASN A 222 14.08 -50.15 24.38
CA ASN A 222 13.62 -50.84 25.60
C ASN A 222 14.74 -51.65 26.29
N ASP A 223 15.60 -52.33 25.53
CA ASP A 223 16.70 -53.13 26.09
C ASP A 223 17.80 -52.27 26.72
N ILE A 224 18.05 -51.08 26.16
CA ILE A 224 19.03 -50.12 26.69
C ILE A 224 18.45 -49.40 27.90
N VAL A 225 17.18 -49.03 27.84
CA VAL A 225 16.45 -48.38 28.92
C VAL A 225 16.39 -49.26 30.17
N LYS A 226 16.18 -50.58 30.04
CA LYS A 226 16.23 -51.52 31.17
C LYS A 226 17.56 -51.45 31.93
N LYS A 227 18.68 -51.41 31.22
CA LYS A 227 20.02 -51.26 31.84
C LYS A 227 20.21 -49.88 32.45
N ALA A 228 19.76 -48.83 31.76
CA ALA A 228 19.83 -47.46 32.26
C ALA A 228 18.98 -47.23 33.52
N ILE A 229 17.88 -47.96 33.69
CA ILE A 229 17.04 -47.94 34.90
C ILE A 229 17.81 -48.49 36.11
N GLU A 230 18.51 -49.61 35.96
CA GLU A 230 19.31 -50.21 37.05
C GLU A 230 20.43 -49.24 37.52
N ASP A 231 21.10 -48.61 36.55
CA ASP A 231 22.12 -47.59 36.80
C ASP A 231 21.52 -46.37 37.54
N ALA A 232 20.38 -45.86 37.05
CA ALA A 232 19.69 -44.70 37.64
C ALA A 232 19.15 -44.97 39.06
N GLN A 233 18.61 -46.17 39.32
CA GLN A 233 18.13 -46.57 40.65
C GLN A 233 19.26 -46.59 41.68
N THR A 234 20.43 -47.12 41.29
CA THR A 234 21.61 -47.18 42.16
C THR A 234 22.09 -45.79 42.54
N GLU A 235 22.15 -44.88 41.56
CA GLU A 235 22.52 -43.48 41.80
C GLU A 235 21.48 -42.71 42.62
N PHE A 236 20.19 -42.89 42.34
CA PHE A 236 19.11 -42.24 43.08
C PHE A 236 19.12 -42.66 44.55
N LYS A 237 19.25 -43.97 44.82
CA LYS A 237 19.37 -44.51 46.17
C LYS A 237 20.57 -43.95 46.92
N SER A 238 21.73 -43.82 46.26
CA SER A 238 22.94 -43.27 46.87
C SER A 238 22.80 -41.78 47.24
N LYS A 239 22.07 -40.98 46.45
CA LYS A 239 21.99 -39.52 46.64
C LYS A 239 20.79 -39.09 47.49
N VAL A 240 19.65 -39.77 47.36
CA VAL A 240 18.38 -39.39 48.02
C VAL A 240 18.04 -40.33 49.18
N GLY A 241 18.60 -41.54 49.21
CA GLY A 241 18.38 -42.51 50.29
C GLY A 241 17.00 -43.16 50.30
N ARG A 242 16.24 -43.06 49.19
CA ARG A 242 14.93 -43.69 49.00
C ARG A 242 14.98 -44.71 47.87
N ASP A 243 14.21 -45.77 48.01
CA ASP A 243 14.03 -46.80 46.98
C ASP A 243 12.89 -46.41 46.04
N VAL A 244 13.13 -46.49 44.72
CA VAL A 244 12.15 -46.15 43.68
C VAL A 244 11.90 -47.37 42.80
N THR A 245 10.63 -47.73 42.63
CA THR A 245 10.17 -48.72 41.66
C THR A 245 9.90 -48.01 40.33
N ILE A 246 10.64 -48.43 39.28
CA ILE A 246 10.52 -47.87 37.94
C ILE A 246 9.96 -48.97 37.04
N ASP A 247 8.74 -48.76 36.55
CA ASP A 247 8.06 -49.68 35.63
C ASP A 247 8.15 -49.13 34.20
N ILE A 248 8.38 -50.00 33.21
CA ILE A 248 8.33 -49.60 31.80
C ILE A 248 6.89 -49.75 31.32
N ASP A 249 6.34 -48.68 30.78
CA ASP A 249 5.01 -48.70 30.18
C ASP A 249 5.13 -49.14 28.71
N GLU A 250 4.66 -50.35 28.42
CA GLU A 250 4.66 -50.94 27.07
C GLU A 250 3.36 -50.69 26.29
N GLU A 251 2.32 -50.17 26.95
CA GLU A 251 0.99 -49.94 26.35
C GLU A 251 1.00 -48.71 25.43
N ASP A 252 1.67 -47.63 25.86
CA ASP A 252 1.79 -46.36 25.11
C ASP A 252 3.26 -45.99 24.81
N PRO A 253 3.92 -46.66 23.85
CA PRO A 253 5.32 -46.38 23.49
C PRO A 253 5.48 -45.09 22.70
N LEU A 254 6.65 -44.46 22.84
CA LEU A 254 7.01 -43.26 22.07
C LEU A 254 7.02 -43.54 20.56
N PRO A 255 6.66 -42.54 19.71
CA PRO A 255 6.56 -42.72 18.27
C PRO A 255 7.88 -43.14 17.63
N GLU A 256 7.82 -44.03 16.64
CA GLU A 256 8.99 -44.57 15.92
C GLU A 256 9.75 -43.55 15.05
N GLY A 257 9.19 -42.35 14.85
CA GLY A 257 9.82 -41.23 14.15
C GLY A 257 10.64 -40.28 15.02
N SER A 258 10.52 -40.35 16.35
CA SER A 258 11.31 -39.54 17.28
C SER A 258 12.84 -39.76 17.23
N ALA A 259 13.64 -38.79 17.68
CA ALA A 259 15.09 -38.96 17.82
C ALA A 259 15.46 -39.90 18.99
N GLY A 260 14.63 -40.02 20.02
CA GLY A 260 14.88 -40.86 21.21
C GLY A 260 14.65 -40.12 22.53
N GLY A 261 15.10 -40.76 23.62
CA GLY A 261 14.88 -40.29 24.99
C GLY A 261 13.71 -40.99 25.68
N VAL A 262 13.25 -40.41 26.80
CA VAL A 262 12.26 -41.02 27.71
C VAL A 262 11.23 -40.00 28.17
N SER A 263 9.97 -40.43 28.26
CA SER A 263 8.94 -39.71 29.01
C SER A 263 8.68 -40.41 30.33
N ILE A 264 8.50 -39.64 31.39
CA ILE A 264 8.45 -40.16 32.76
C ILE A 264 7.15 -39.71 33.38
N ILE A 265 6.30 -40.68 33.74
CA ILE A 265 4.97 -40.46 34.27
C ILE A 265 4.95 -40.78 35.76
N GLY A 266 4.44 -39.83 36.54
CA GLY A 266 4.26 -39.92 37.99
C GLY A 266 2.85 -39.54 38.43
N GLY A 267 2.61 -39.55 39.74
CA GLY A 267 1.37 -39.12 40.38
C GLY A 267 0.17 -40.01 40.05
N GLY A 268 0.41 -41.28 39.71
CA GLY A 268 -0.62 -42.20 39.22
C GLY A 268 -1.18 -41.82 37.85
N GLY A 269 -0.31 -41.36 36.93
CA GLY A 269 -0.69 -41.01 35.56
C GLY A 269 -1.08 -39.54 35.35
N LYS A 270 -0.82 -38.66 36.32
CA LYS A 270 -1.25 -37.24 36.28
C LYS A 270 -0.15 -36.27 35.90
N ILE A 271 1.09 -36.60 36.24
CA ILE A 271 2.26 -35.75 36.00
C ILE A 271 3.10 -36.46 34.95
N ASP A 272 3.37 -35.78 33.84
CA ASP A 272 4.20 -36.29 32.75
C ASP A 272 5.39 -35.35 32.53
N ILE A 273 6.58 -35.91 32.59
CA ILE A 273 7.85 -35.22 32.32
C ILE A 273 8.39 -35.75 31.00
N ASN A 274 8.21 -34.94 29.97
CA ASN A 274 8.73 -35.20 28.63
C ASN A 274 10.23 -34.86 28.58
N ASN A 275 11.09 -35.87 28.76
CA ASN A 275 12.55 -35.72 28.68
C ASN A 275 13.13 -36.32 27.39
N THR A 276 12.38 -36.22 26.30
CA THR A 276 12.81 -36.61 24.96
C THR A 276 13.81 -35.60 24.39
N PHE A 277 14.68 -36.05 23.47
CA PHE A 277 15.68 -35.15 22.89
C PHE A 277 15.07 -33.99 22.11
N GLU A 278 13.91 -34.22 21.47
CA GLU A 278 13.19 -33.19 20.73
C GLU A 278 12.68 -32.08 21.64
N GLU A 279 12.04 -32.42 22.76
CA GLU A 279 11.49 -31.41 23.66
C GLU A 279 12.61 -30.64 24.36
N ARG A 280 13.70 -31.32 24.76
CA ARG A 280 14.89 -30.64 25.29
C ARG A 280 15.49 -29.67 24.27
N LEU A 281 15.63 -30.09 23.01
CA LEU A 281 16.18 -29.24 21.97
C LEU A 281 15.23 -28.06 21.67
N ARG A 282 13.93 -28.28 21.70
CA ARG A 282 12.91 -27.22 21.53
C ARG A 282 12.97 -26.19 22.66
N LEU A 283 13.10 -26.63 23.91
CA LEU A 283 13.27 -25.72 25.05
C LEU A 283 14.57 -24.91 24.91
N LEU A 284 15.67 -25.59 24.55
CA LEU A 284 16.95 -24.92 24.28
C LEU A 284 16.87 -23.96 23.09
N GLU A 285 16.11 -24.28 22.05
CA GLU A 285 15.91 -23.40 20.89
C GLU A 285 15.28 -22.07 21.34
N ILE A 286 14.24 -22.11 22.17
CA ILE A 286 13.56 -20.91 22.68
C ILE A 286 14.53 -20.02 23.47
N ASP A 287 15.31 -20.61 24.36
CA ASP A 287 16.22 -19.88 25.24
C ASP A 287 17.50 -19.40 24.53
N ALA A 288 18.01 -20.21 23.60
CA ALA A 288 19.24 -19.92 22.85
C ALA A 288 19.01 -19.02 21.64
N LEU A 289 17.77 -18.90 21.13
CA LEU A 289 17.41 -18.09 19.96
C LEU A 289 17.99 -16.66 20.00
N PRO A 290 17.92 -15.90 21.11
CA PRO A 290 18.54 -14.58 21.20
C PRO A 290 20.07 -14.61 21.02
N ALA A 291 20.75 -15.59 21.64
CA ALA A 291 22.20 -15.73 21.55
C ALA A 291 22.64 -16.17 20.14
N VAL A 292 21.92 -17.11 19.52
CA VAL A 292 22.16 -17.56 18.14
C VAL A 292 21.95 -16.40 17.16
N ARG A 293 20.91 -15.57 17.35
CA ARG A 293 20.69 -14.38 16.52
C ARG A 293 21.81 -13.35 16.66
N GLU A 294 22.29 -13.10 17.88
CA GLU A 294 23.38 -12.16 18.13
C GLU A 294 24.70 -12.63 17.51
N THR A 295 24.99 -13.93 17.56
CA THR A 295 26.23 -14.50 16.99
C THR A 295 26.21 -14.53 15.45
N LEU A 296 25.08 -14.86 14.82
CA LEU A 296 24.96 -14.93 13.36
C LEU A 296 24.82 -13.56 12.69
N PHE A 297 24.00 -12.68 13.26
CA PHE A 297 23.65 -11.39 12.63
C PHE A 297 24.32 -10.18 13.28
N GLY A 298 25.06 -10.38 14.36
CA GLY A 298 25.76 -9.34 15.12
C GLY A 298 24.88 -8.65 16.17
N LYS A 299 25.55 -7.90 17.05
CA LYS A 299 24.90 -7.15 18.13
C LYS A 299 24.11 -5.96 17.57
N ASN A 300 22.97 -5.68 18.19
CA ASN A 300 22.22 -4.47 17.89
C ASN A 300 22.96 -3.23 18.41
N ALA A 301 23.46 -2.38 17.52
CA ALA A 301 24.18 -1.15 17.86
C ALA A 301 23.36 -0.15 18.71
N ASN A 302 22.03 -0.24 18.66
CA ASN A 302 21.14 0.66 19.42
C ASN A 302 20.81 0.15 20.83
N ARG A 303 21.14 -1.11 21.16
CA ARG A 303 20.90 -1.67 22.51
C ARG A 303 22.00 -1.17 23.45
N LYS A 304 21.62 -0.35 24.45
CA LYS A 304 22.55 0.21 25.45
C LYS A 304 22.52 -0.51 26.79
N PHE A 305 21.40 -1.14 27.13
CA PHE A 305 21.17 -1.79 28.43
C PHE A 305 20.86 -3.27 28.23
N TYR A 306 21.32 -4.09 29.18
CA TYR A 306 21.19 -5.56 29.16
C TYR A 306 20.40 -6.12 30.35
N ASP A 307 19.95 -5.19 31.18
CA ASP A 307 19.24 -5.32 32.44
C ASP A 307 17.82 -5.87 32.24
#